data_AF-A0A1W9L146-F1
#
_entry.id   AF-A0A1W9L146-F1
#
_cell.length_a   1.000
_cell.length_b   1.000
_cell.length_c   1.000
_cell.angle_alpha   90.00
_cell.angle_beta   90.00
_cell.angle_gamma   90.00
#
_symmetry.space_group_name_H-M   'P 1'
#
loop_
_entity.id
_entity.type
_entity.pdbx_description
1 polymer ?
#
loop_
_entity_poly.entity_id
_entity_poly.type
_entity_poly.pdbx_seq_one_letter_code
_entity_poly.pdbx_strand_id
1 'polypeptide(L)'
;MQDDEIIIIYNVREEATDLWLIGKQQFQMFSLPLTEAQVKEQVTEFRNWGMEDEKTRDEKIITNNSADLAYWLNEYFTGFTEDSHALYQQLFPQAVRDLLGQAKPKLLYIVPTSALYELPFEALITDNAAKPHSSAICRRLRC
;
A
#
# COMPACT_ATOMS: atom_id res chain seq x y z
N MET A 1 -19.42 -19.52 0.52
CA MET A 1 -18.66 -18.55 -0.27
C MET A 1 -19.40 -18.33 -1.58
N GLN A 2 -19.71 -17.08 -1.89
CA GLN A 2 -20.38 -16.67 -3.13
C GLN A 2 -19.38 -16.59 -4.29
N ASP A 3 -19.89 -16.42 -5.52
CA ASP A 3 -19.06 -16.37 -6.73
C ASP A 3 -18.23 -15.08 -6.81
N ASP A 4 -18.65 -14.01 -6.13
CA ASP A 4 -18.01 -12.70 -6.08
C ASP A 4 -17.21 -12.43 -4.80
N GLU A 5 -16.89 -13.49 -4.06
CA GLU A 5 -16.05 -13.46 -2.85
C GLU A 5 -14.69 -14.13 -3.11
N ILE A 6 -13.62 -13.46 -2.70
CA ILE A 6 -12.27 -14.03 -2.68
C ILE A 6 -11.68 -13.86 -1.27
N ILE A 7 -11.01 -14.90 -0.79
CA ILE A 7 -10.20 -14.89 0.42
C ILE A 7 -8.73 -14.91 0.02
N ILE A 8 -7.97 -13.99 0.59
CA ILE A 8 -6.52 -13.93 0.51
C ILE A 8 -5.95 -14.24 1.90
N ILE A 9 -5.09 -15.24 1.97
CA ILE A 9 -4.42 -15.62 3.22
C ILE A 9 -2.92 -15.37 3.06
N TYR A 10 -2.35 -14.57 3.94
CA TYR A 10 -0.91 -14.39 4.05
C TYR A 10 -0.39 -15.28 5.17
N ASN A 11 0.46 -16.26 4.85
CA ASN A 11 1.19 -17.06 5.82
C ASN A 11 2.65 -16.60 5.85
N VAL A 12 2.97 -15.69 6.76
CA VAL A 12 4.31 -15.14 6.95
C VAL A 12 5.18 -16.17 7.66
N ARG A 13 6.27 -16.59 7.03
CA ARG A 13 7.27 -17.51 7.60
C ARG A 13 8.61 -16.81 7.69
N GLU A 14 9.54 -17.43 8.41
CA GLU A 14 10.87 -16.89 8.65
C GLU A 14 11.61 -16.57 7.33
N GLU A 15 11.58 -17.48 6.34
CA GLU A 15 12.33 -17.32 5.08
C GLU A 15 11.52 -16.80 3.90
N ALA A 16 10.18 -16.90 3.95
CA ALA A 16 9.31 -16.49 2.85
C ALA A 16 7.85 -16.32 3.33
N THR A 17 7.02 -15.68 2.52
CA THR A 17 5.59 -15.53 2.80
C THR A 17 4.79 -16.27 1.74
N ASP A 18 3.92 -17.20 2.15
CA ASP A 18 3.00 -17.84 1.22
C ASP A 18 1.70 -17.03 1.14
N LEU A 19 1.21 -16.85 -0.08
CA LEU A 19 0.00 -16.11 -0.38
C LEU A 19 -1.00 -17.05 -1.04
N TRP A 20 -2.12 -17.30 -0.37
CA TRP A 20 -3.18 -18.17 -0.88
C TRP A 20 -4.34 -17.32 -1.36
N LEU A 21 -4.75 -17.51 -2.61
CA LEU A 21 -5.95 -16.93 -3.19
C LEU A 21 -6.99 -18.02 -3.33
N ILE A 22 -8.11 -17.86 -2.62
CA ILE A 22 -9.19 -18.84 -2.52
C ILE A 22 -10.50 -18.17 -2.93
N GLY A 23 -11.02 -18.57 -4.08
CA GLY A 23 -12.36 -18.26 -4.59
C GLY A 23 -13.14 -19.55 -4.83
N LYS A 24 -14.43 -19.47 -5.18
CA LYS A 24 -15.30 -20.67 -5.25
C LYS A 24 -14.81 -21.71 -6.26
N GLN A 25 -14.21 -21.24 -7.35
CA GLN A 25 -13.64 -22.06 -8.42
C GLN A 25 -12.13 -21.81 -8.58
N GLN A 26 -11.51 -21.11 -7.64
CA GLN A 26 -10.14 -20.61 -7.76
C GLN A 26 -9.36 -21.01 -6.52
N PHE A 27 -8.26 -21.73 -6.67
CA PHE A 27 -7.34 -22.00 -5.58
C PHE A 27 -5.93 -21.91 -6.13
N GLN A 28 -5.19 -20.88 -5.72
CA GLN A 28 -3.81 -20.67 -6.14
C GLN A 28 -2.96 -20.26 -4.95
N MET A 29 -1.71 -20.73 -4.96
CA MET A 29 -0.71 -20.37 -3.97
C MET A 29 0.46 -19.70 -4.69
N PHE A 30 0.93 -18.59 -4.11
CA PHE A 30 2.11 -17.87 -4.53
C PHE A 30 3.13 -17.87 -3.40
N SER A 31 4.41 -17.90 -3.74
CA SER A 31 5.48 -17.63 -2.78
C SER A 31 5.96 -16.21 -3.02
N LEU A 32 5.85 -15.36 -2.01
CA LEU A 32 6.43 -14.01 -2.02
C LEU A 32 7.85 -14.09 -1.46
N PRO A 33 8.85 -13.47 -2.11
CA PRO A 33 10.22 -13.41 -1.60
C PRO A 33 10.33 -12.36 -0.49
N LEU A 34 9.53 -12.53 0.57
CA LEU A 34 9.41 -11.65 1.72
C LEU A 34 9.54 -12.48 3.00
N THR A 35 10.60 -12.24 3.76
CA THR A 35 10.82 -12.85 5.07
C THR A 35 9.96 -12.18 6.13
N GLU A 36 9.75 -12.85 7.26
CA GLU A 36 9.07 -12.24 8.42
C GLU A 36 9.75 -10.96 8.89
N ALA A 37 11.09 -10.92 8.89
CA ALA A 37 11.85 -9.74 9.28
C ALA A 37 11.58 -8.55 8.35
N GLN A 38 11.60 -8.79 7.03
CA GLN A 38 11.30 -7.76 6.02
C GLN A 38 9.86 -7.26 6.13
N VAL A 39 8.90 -8.16 6.29
CA VAL A 39 7.49 -7.80 6.49
C VAL A 39 7.33 -6.92 7.73
N LYS A 40 7.96 -7.30 8.85
CA LYS A 40 7.90 -6.53 10.09
C LYS A 40 8.51 -5.14 9.95
N GLU A 41 9.66 -5.03 9.30
CA GLU A 41 10.33 -3.75 9.03
C GLU A 41 9.43 -2.84 8.18
N GLN A 42 8.97 -3.31 7.03
CA GLN A 42 8.12 -2.54 6.12
C GLN A 42 6.79 -2.12 6.75
N VAL A 43 6.15 -2.99 7.54
CA VAL A 43 4.91 -2.62 8.27
C VAL A 43 5.21 -1.57 9.34
N THR A 44 6.34 -1.69 10.03
CA THR A 44 6.75 -0.70 11.05
C THR A 44 7.01 0.66 10.41
N GLU A 45 7.75 0.69 9.31
CA GLU A 45 7.99 1.91 8.53
C GLU A 45 6.67 2.51 8.04
N PHE A 46 5.80 1.70 7.43
CA PHE A 46 4.47 2.12 6.98
C PHE A 46 3.65 2.77 8.11
N ARG A 47 3.64 2.16 9.30
CA ARG A 47 2.88 2.67 10.46
C ARG A 47 3.48 3.93 11.06
N ASN A 48 4.80 4.08 10.98
CA ASN A 48 5.51 5.23 11.53
C ASN A 48 5.51 6.43 10.59
N TRP A 49 5.05 6.28 9.34
CA TRP A 49 4.71 7.41 8.50
C TRP A 49 3.65 8.29 9.19
N GLY A 50 4.03 9.51 9.51
CA GLY A 50 3.26 10.52 10.23
C GLY A 50 3.63 10.64 11.71
N MET A 51 4.41 9.70 12.23
CA MET A 51 4.92 9.69 13.61
C MET A 51 6.41 10.03 13.58
N GLU A 52 6.74 11.28 13.23
CA GLU A 52 8.07 11.79 13.53
C GLU A 52 8.29 11.81 15.05
N ASP A 53 9.49 11.39 15.47
CA ASP A 53 9.98 11.53 16.85
C ASP A 53 9.75 12.98 17.32
N GLU A 54 9.20 13.16 18.54
CA GLU A 54 9.01 14.50 19.13
C GLU A 54 10.28 15.37 19.10
N LYS A 55 11.46 14.77 18.95
CA LYS A 55 12.75 15.46 18.86
C LYS A 55 13.04 16.17 17.53
N THR A 56 12.39 15.80 16.41
CA THR A 56 12.53 16.55 15.14
C THR A 56 11.53 17.69 14.99
N ARG A 57 10.48 17.70 15.81
CA ARG A 57 9.48 18.80 15.84
C ARG A 57 10.08 20.14 16.26
N ASP A 58 11.08 20.14 17.14
CA ASP A 58 11.62 21.38 17.71
C ASP A 58 12.64 22.11 16.81
N GLU A 59 13.17 21.48 15.75
CA GLU A 59 14.13 22.14 14.84
C GLU A 59 13.59 22.46 13.44
N LYS A 60 12.54 21.76 12.95
CA LYS A 60 12.10 21.88 11.54
C LYS A 60 10.80 22.62 11.33
N ILE A 61 10.08 22.94 12.40
CA ILE A 61 8.88 23.80 12.35
C ILE A 61 9.28 25.16 12.91
N ILE A 62 9.60 26.10 12.02
CA ILE A 62 9.24 27.54 12.03
C ILE A 62 10.14 28.20 10.96
N THR A 63 9.82 27.99 9.69
CA THR A 63 9.86 29.12 8.74
C THR A 63 8.41 29.46 8.46
N ASN A 64 7.99 30.71 8.71
CA ASN A 64 6.63 31.21 8.51
C ASN A 64 6.25 31.32 7.01
N ASN A 65 6.82 30.45 6.16
CA ASN A 65 6.67 30.49 4.72
C ASN A 65 5.88 29.27 4.25
N SER A 66 4.71 29.52 3.68
CA SER A 66 3.84 28.50 3.11
C SER A 66 4.51 27.68 1.99
N ALA A 67 5.51 28.24 1.31
CA ALA A 67 6.23 27.54 0.25
C ALA A 67 7.13 26.42 0.80
N ASP A 68 7.82 26.66 1.92
CA ASP A 68 8.71 25.66 2.54
C ASP A 68 7.89 24.51 3.13
N LEU A 69 6.76 24.83 3.75
CA LEU A 69 5.80 23.82 4.23
C LEU A 69 5.24 22.99 3.07
N ALA A 70 4.84 23.64 1.97
CA ALA A 70 4.32 22.94 0.80
C ALA A 70 5.38 22.02 0.16
N TYR A 71 6.64 22.47 0.08
CA TYR A 71 7.75 21.68 -0.42
C TYR A 71 8.00 20.44 0.47
N TRP A 72 8.11 20.64 1.78
CA TRP A 72 8.33 19.55 2.73
C TRP A 72 7.19 18.54 2.73
N LEU A 73 5.93 19.00 2.77
CA LEU A 73 4.76 18.12 2.69
C LEU A 73 4.77 17.32 1.39
N ASN A 74 5.09 17.95 0.26
CA ASN A 74 5.14 17.26 -1.02
C ASN A 74 6.21 16.16 -1.04
N GLU A 75 7.43 16.46 -0.57
CA GLU A 75 8.51 15.47 -0.49
C GLU A 75 8.14 14.31 0.45
N TYR A 76 7.59 14.64 1.63
CA TYR A 76 7.13 13.68 2.61
C TYR A 76 6.03 12.75 2.05
N PHE A 77 4.97 13.31 1.48
CA PHE A 77 3.89 12.51 0.90
C PHE A 77 4.33 11.73 -0.34
N THR A 78 5.31 12.22 -1.09
CA THR A 78 5.87 11.46 -2.22
C THR A 78 6.56 10.19 -1.71
N GLY A 79 7.42 10.29 -0.70
CA GLY A 79 8.07 9.12 -0.10
C GLY A 79 7.05 8.11 0.45
N PHE A 80 6.05 8.57 1.20
CA PHE A 80 4.98 7.70 1.69
C PHE A 80 4.26 6.99 0.55
N THR A 81 3.93 7.72 -0.52
CA THR A 81 3.19 7.18 -1.66
C THR A 81 4.00 6.11 -2.38
N GLU A 82 5.29 6.34 -2.59
CA GLU A 82 6.20 5.40 -3.23
C GLU A 82 6.38 4.13 -2.40
N ASP A 83 6.67 4.27 -1.10
CA ASP A 83 6.88 3.13 -0.20
C ASP A 83 5.59 2.31 0.00
N SER A 84 4.45 3.00 0.17
CA SER A 84 3.14 2.36 0.26
C SER A 84 2.80 1.57 -1.00
N HIS A 85 3.05 2.15 -2.17
CA HIS A 85 2.80 1.50 -3.45
C HIS A 85 3.73 0.31 -3.68
N ALA A 86 5.01 0.44 -3.31
CA ALA A 86 5.96 -0.66 -3.36
C ALA A 86 5.53 -1.84 -2.48
N LEU A 87 5.10 -1.56 -1.24
CA LEU A 87 4.55 -2.57 -0.33
C LEU A 87 3.30 -3.24 -0.92
N TYR A 88 2.38 -2.46 -1.50
CA TYR A 88 1.22 -3.01 -2.22
C TYR A 88 1.64 -3.95 -3.34
N GLN A 89 2.64 -3.57 -4.15
CA GLN A 89 3.09 -4.40 -5.26
C GLN A 89 3.73 -5.72 -4.81
N GLN A 90 4.40 -5.71 -3.66
CA GLN A 90 5.01 -6.90 -3.05
C GLN A 90 3.94 -7.84 -2.47
N LEU A 91 2.94 -7.30 -1.76
CA LEU A 91 1.87 -8.09 -1.15
C LEU A 91 0.84 -8.60 -2.17
N PHE A 92 0.65 -7.87 -3.28
CA PHE A 92 -0.24 -8.24 -4.37
C PHE A 92 0.57 -8.31 -5.66
N PRO A 93 1.36 -9.36 -5.92
CA PRO A 93 2.16 -9.47 -7.14
C PRO A 93 1.27 -9.43 -8.40
N GLN A 94 1.84 -9.09 -9.55
CA GLN A 94 1.08 -8.86 -10.78
C GLN A 94 0.12 -10.02 -11.12
N ALA A 95 0.56 -11.27 -10.97
CA ALA A 95 -0.27 -12.45 -11.20
C ALA A 95 -1.53 -12.47 -10.32
N VAL A 96 -1.43 -12.05 -9.06
CA VAL A 96 -2.57 -11.94 -8.14
C VAL A 96 -3.48 -10.79 -8.57
N ARG A 97 -2.91 -9.63 -8.93
CA ARG A 97 -3.68 -8.48 -9.42
C ARG A 97 -4.47 -8.82 -10.69
N ASP A 98 -3.86 -9.57 -11.61
CA ASP A 98 -4.51 -10.02 -12.84
C ASP A 98 -5.68 -10.96 -12.54
N LEU A 99 -5.51 -11.91 -11.61
CA LEU A 99 -6.58 -12.80 -11.17
C LEU A 99 -7.74 -12.03 -10.53
N LEU A 100 -7.43 -11.08 -9.64
CA LEU A 100 -8.45 -10.21 -9.04
C LEU A 100 -9.14 -9.34 -10.09
N GLY A 101 -8.41 -8.84 -11.09
CA GLY A 101 -8.97 -8.06 -12.20
C GLY A 101 -9.87 -8.86 -13.14
N GLN A 102 -9.60 -10.16 -13.30
CA GLN A 102 -10.43 -11.09 -14.06
C GLN A 102 -11.67 -11.50 -13.28
N ALA A 103 -11.50 -11.88 -12.01
CA ALA A 103 -12.58 -12.35 -11.14
C ALA A 103 -13.53 -11.21 -10.73
N LYS A 104 -13.02 -9.98 -10.61
CA LYS A 104 -13.74 -8.78 -10.16
C LYS A 104 -14.62 -9.06 -8.93
N PRO A 105 -14.03 -9.57 -7.83
CA PRO A 105 -14.79 -9.86 -6.63
C PRO A 105 -15.40 -8.55 -6.09
N LYS A 106 -16.61 -8.64 -5.53
CA LYS A 106 -17.21 -7.52 -4.79
C LYS A 106 -16.68 -7.45 -3.37
N LEU A 107 -16.22 -8.58 -2.83
CA LEU A 107 -15.73 -8.67 -1.47
C LEU A 107 -14.43 -9.47 -1.43
N LEU A 108 -13.42 -8.85 -0.82
CA LEU A 108 -12.11 -9.42 -0.61
C LEU A 108 -11.87 -9.56 0.89
N TYR A 109 -11.70 -10.80 1.35
CA TYR A 109 -11.31 -11.08 2.73
C TYR A 109 -9.79 -11.20 2.78
N ILE A 110 -9.14 -10.43 3.65
CA ILE A 110 -7.69 -10.53 3.87
C ILE A 110 -7.49 -11.15 5.24
N VAL A 111 -6.77 -12.27 5.28
CA VAL A 111 -6.42 -13.00 6.49
C VAL A 111 -4.90 -12.90 6.67
N PRO A 112 -4.43 -11.88 7.41
CA PRO A 112 -3.01 -11.71 7.67
C PRO A 112 -2.53 -12.65 8.78
N THR A 113 -1.21 -12.82 8.86
CA THR A 113 -0.52 -13.45 9.98
C THR A 113 0.70 -12.60 10.38
N SER A 114 1.20 -12.79 11.61
CA SER A 114 2.35 -12.05 12.16
C SER A 114 2.19 -10.53 12.02
N ALA A 115 3.25 -9.80 11.65
CA ALA A 115 3.26 -8.34 11.57
C ALA A 115 2.22 -7.75 10.61
N LEU A 116 1.71 -8.52 9.63
CA LEU A 116 0.65 -8.04 8.73
C LEU A 116 -0.69 -7.78 9.46
N TYR A 117 -0.90 -8.27 10.69
CA TYR A 117 -2.06 -7.88 11.50
C TYR A 117 -2.10 -6.39 11.81
N GLU A 118 -0.94 -5.73 11.80
CA GLU A 118 -0.83 -4.31 12.10
C GLU A 118 -0.92 -3.42 10.85
N LEU A 119 -0.97 -4.03 9.65
CA LEU A 119 -1.02 -3.29 8.39
C LEU A 119 -2.47 -2.94 8.03
N PRO A 120 -2.84 -1.66 7.90
CA PRO A 120 -4.13 -1.27 7.36
C PRO A 120 -4.12 -1.44 5.82
N PHE A 121 -4.49 -2.62 5.34
CA PHE A 121 -4.47 -2.95 3.91
C PHE A 121 -5.26 -1.97 3.03
N GLU A 122 -6.34 -1.40 3.56
CA GLU A 122 -7.19 -0.43 2.87
C GLU A 122 -6.51 0.93 2.68
N ALA A 123 -5.46 1.22 3.44
CA ALA A 123 -4.67 2.45 3.33
C ALA A 123 -3.51 2.34 2.33
N LEU A 124 -3.25 1.15 1.78
CA LEU A 124 -2.21 0.95 0.78
C LEU A 124 -2.55 1.70 -0.52
N ILE A 125 -1.57 2.41 -1.07
CA ILE A 125 -1.70 3.07 -2.36
C ILE A 125 -1.69 2.01 -3.48
N THR A 126 -2.75 2.01 -4.29
CA THR A 126 -2.90 1.13 -5.45
C THR A 126 -2.66 1.89 -6.76
N ASP A 127 -2.52 1.17 -7.89
CA ASP A 127 -2.27 1.76 -9.21
C ASP A 127 -3.34 2.79 -9.65
N ASN A 128 -4.57 2.68 -9.13
CA ASN A 128 -5.65 3.63 -9.42
C ASN A 128 -5.53 4.92 -8.59
N ALA A 129 -4.96 4.83 -7.38
CA ALA A 129 -4.73 5.97 -6.49
C ALA A 129 -3.40 6.69 -6.76
N ALA A 130 -2.40 5.99 -7.31
CA ALA A 130 -1.12 6.56 -7.72
C ALA A 130 -1.21 7.46 -8.96
N LYS A 131 -2.37 7.51 -9.65
CA LYS A 131 -2.62 8.53 -10.66
C LYS A 131 -2.90 9.84 -9.93
N PRO A 132 -2.05 10.87 -10.06
CA PRO A 132 -2.41 12.18 -9.55
C PRO A 132 -3.76 12.55 -10.15
N HIS A 133 -4.66 13.08 -9.33
CA HIS A 133 -5.78 13.88 -9.83
C HIS A 133 -5.18 15.06 -10.58
N SER A 134 -4.82 14.85 -11.84
CA SER A 134 -4.64 15.89 -12.83
C SER A 134 -6.04 16.47 -13.05
N SER A 135 -6.44 17.35 -12.13
CA SER A 135 -7.52 18.28 -12.42
C SER A 135 -7.05 19.04 -13.65
N ALA A 136 -7.82 18.88 -14.72
CA ALA A 136 -7.60 19.56 -15.97
C ALA A 136 -7.53 21.07 -15.70
N ILE A 137 -6.31 21.62 -15.62
CA ILE A 137 -6.10 23.06 -15.76
C ILE A 137 -6.47 23.38 -17.20
N CYS A 138 -7.60 24.05 -17.31
CA CYS A 138 -8.29 24.47 -18.51
C CYS A 138 -7.31 25.14 -19.50
N ARG A 139 -6.92 24.41 -20.56
CA ARG A 139 -6.37 25.04 -21.79
C ARG A 139 -7.51 25.74 -22.52
N ARG A 140 -7.77 27.02 -22.23
CA ARG A 140 -8.44 27.95 -23.15
C ARG A 140 -8.00 29.39 -22.91
N LEU A 141 -6.91 29.78 -23.56
CA LEU A 141 -6.68 31.17 -23.95
C LEU A 141 -6.31 31.20 -25.45
N ARG A 142 -7.36 31.27 -26.27
CA ARG A 142 -7.37 31.93 -27.59
C ARG A 142 -8.80 32.44 -27.82
N CYS A 143 -9.00 33.73 -27.51
CA CYS A 143 -9.86 34.63 -28.26
C CYS A 143 -9.04 35.89 -28.47
#